data_AF-A0A7S0M2E6-F1
#
_entry.id   AF-A0A7S0M2E6-F1
#
_cell.length_a   1.000
_cell.length_b   1.000
_cell.length_c   1.000
_cell.angle_alpha   90.00
_cell.angle_beta   90.00
_cell.angle_gamma   90.00
#
_symmetry.space_group_name_H-M   'P 1'
#
loop_
_entity.id
_entity.type
_entity.pdbx_description
1 polymer ?
#
loop_
_entity_poly.entity_id
_entity_poly.type
_entity_poly.pdbx_seq_one_letter_code
_entity_poly.pdbx_strand_id
1 'polypeptide(L)'
;MGHIFEPYAANAIPIILNKLGDKVTEVKAAAEEALKAVLSVICPQGLAVVMPTIVEVLNSRSTWQASVGCLTSIAAKVQSAGRTQIAAMIPAIMSACIEALSDTKPEVQEAA
;
A
#
# COMPACT_ATOMS: atom_id res chain seq x y z
N MET A 1 -1.07 13.02 -18.60
CA MET A 1 -0.52 11.89 -19.37
C MET A 1 -0.33 10.66 -18.46
N GLY A 2 -1.38 10.15 -17.81
CA GLY A 2 -1.30 9.03 -16.85
C GLY A 2 -2.09 7.77 -17.22
N HIS A 3 -2.99 7.86 -18.22
CA HIS A 3 -4.02 6.85 -18.45
C HIS A 3 -3.53 5.48 -18.97
N ILE A 4 -2.31 5.39 -19.51
CA ILE A 4 -1.79 4.12 -20.05
C ILE A 4 -1.10 3.27 -18.97
N PHE A 5 -0.64 3.88 -17.86
CA PHE A 5 0.13 3.18 -16.83
C PHE A 5 -0.75 2.56 -15.74
N GLU A 6 -1.92 3.15 -15.47
CA GLU A 6 -2.87 2.70 -14.45
C GLU A 6 -3.28 1.22 -14.56
N PRO A 7 -3.61 0.64 -15.73
CA PRO A 7 -3.95 -0.78 -15.83
C PRO A 7 -2.75 -1.71 -15.60
N TYR A 8 -1.53 -1.29 -15.95
CA TYR A 8 -0.32 -2.08 -15.68
C TYR A 8 0.06 -2.00 -14.20
N ALA A 9 -0.08 -0.83 -13.58
CA ALA A 9 0.16 -0.64 -12.16
C ALA A 9 -0.79 -1.50 -11.31
N ALA A 10 -2.08 -1.56 -11.67
CA ALA A 10 -3.06 -2.41 -11.00
C ALA A 10 -2.68 -3.90 -11.02
N ASN A 11 -2.08 -4.40 -12.11
CA ASN A 11 -1.60 -5.78 -12.21
C ASN A 11 -0.24 -6.00 -11.52
N ALA A 12 0.63 -4.99 -11.50
CA ALA A 12 1.97 -5.09 -10.92
C ALA A 12 1.96 -5.00 -9.39
N ILE A 13 1.05 -4.21 -8.81
CA ILE A 13 1.00 -3.97 -7.37
C ILE A 13 0.78 -5.25 -6.55
N PRO A 14 -0.19 -6.13 -6.85
CA PRO A 14 -0.33 -7.41 -6.14
C PRO A 14 0.98 -8.23 -6.11
N ILE A 15 1.72 -8.21 -7.22
CA ILE A 15 3.00 -8.94 -7.35
C ILE A 15 4.05 -8.31 -6.44
N ILE A 16 4.18 -6.98 -6.46
CA ILE A 16 5.11 -6.24 -5.60
C ILE A 16 4.77 -6.44 -4.12
N LEU A 17 3.48 -6.36 -3.77
CA LEU A 17 3.01 -6.54 -2.40
C LEU A 17 3.31 -7.95 -1.86
N ASN A 18 3.19 -8.99 -2.70
CA ASN A 18 3.59 -10.34 -2.33
C ASN A 18 5.10 -10.42 -2.01
N LYS A 19 5.93 -9.68 -2.76
CA LYS A 19 7.39 -9.65 -2.55
C LYS A 19 7.85 -8.87 -1.32
N LEU A 20 6.99 -8.08 -0.69
CA LEU A 20 7.31 -7.45 0.60
C LEU A 20 7.47 -8.47 1.75
N GLY A 21 6.87 -9.66 1.60
CA GLY A 21 6.99 -10.76 2.56
C GLY A 21 8.12 -11.75 2.27
N ASP A 22 8.98 -11.46 1.30
CA ASP A 22 10.06 -12.37 0.90
C ASP A 22 11.10 -12.51 2.03
N LYS A 23 11.72 -13.70 2.13
CA LYS A 23 12.74 -14.00 3.15
C LYS A 23 14.07 -13.33 2.82
N VAL A 24 14.30 -13.02 1.54
CA VAL A 24 15.53 -12.36 1.08
C VAL A 24 15.38 -10.85 1.29
N THR A 25 16.26 -10.28 2.11
CA THR A 25 16.24 -8.86 2.48
C THR A 25 16.41 -7.94 1.26
N GLU A 26 17.23 -8.32 0.28
CA GLU A 26 17.42 -7.55 -0.96
C GLU A 26 16.16 -7.51 -1.81
N VAL A 27 15.42 -8.62 -1.89
CA VAL A 27 14.15 -8.70 -2.64
C VAL A 27 13.08 -7.84 -1.96
N LYS A 28 13.02 -7.88 -0.62
CA LYS A 28 12.14 -7.01 0.16
C LYS A 28 12.45 -5.53 -0.07
N ALA A 29 13.72 -5.13 0.03
CA ALA A 29 14.12 -3.74 -0.19
C ALA A 29 13.79 -3.26 -1.60
N ALA A 30 14.04 -4.10 -2.62
CA ALA A 30 13.67 -3.80 -4.00
C ALA A 30 12.15 -3.67 -4.19
N ALA A 31 11.35 -4.51 -3.51
CA ALA A 31 9.89 -4.44 -3.56
C ALA A 31 9.35 -3.16 -2.88
N GLU A 32 9.91 -2.77 -1.73
CA GLU A 32 9.56 -1.52 -1.05
C GLU A 32 9.86 -0.30 -1.93
N GLU A 33 11.03 -0.28 -2.57
CA GLU A 33 11.42 0.83 -3.46
C GLU A 33 10.54 0.88 -4.72
N ALA A 34 10.23 -0.28 -5.30
CA ALA A 34 9.31 -0.39 -6.42
C ALA A 34 7.90 0.13 -6.05
N LEU A 35 7.39 -0.24 -4.88
CA LEU A 35 6.08 0.22 -4.41
C LEU A 35 6.05 1.74 -4.21
N LYS A 36 7.09 2.31 -3.58
CA LYS A 36 7.23 3.77 -3.42
C LYS A 36 7.27 4.48 -4.77
N ALA A 37 8.07 3.97 -5.71
CA ALA A 37 8.18 4.54 -7.05
C ALA A 37 6.82 4.51 -7.77
N VAL A 38 6.10 3.39 -7.74
CA VAL A 38 4.77 3.26 -8.35
C VAL A 38 3.76 4.23 -7.72
N LEU A 39 3.74 4.34 -6.39
CA LEU A 39 2.84 5.27 -5.70
C LEU A 39 3.18 6.74 -5.96
N SER A 40 4.46 7.06 -6.21
CA SER A 40 4.89 8.42 -6.56
C SER A 40 4.38 8.87 -7.94
N VAL A 41 4.31 7.94 -8.91
CA VAL A 41 3.87 8.24 -10.28
C VAL A 41 2.37 8.07 -10.49
N ILE A 42 1.69 7.36 -9.58
CA ILE A 42 0.24 7.13 -9.68
C ILE A 42 -0.53 8.45 -9.61
N CYS A 43 -1.35 8.65 -10.64
CA CYS A 43 -2.31 9.73 -10.73
C CYS A 43 -3.42 9.55 -9.67
N PRO A 44 -4.12 10.63 -9.31
CA PRO A 44 -5.15 10.56 -8.28
C PRO A 44 -6.27 9.55 -8.59
N GLN A 45 -6.63 9.39 -9.87
CA GLN A 45 -7.64 8.42 -10.32
C GLN A 45 -7.14 6.97 -10.17
N GLY A 46 -5.88 6.69 -10.52
CA GLY A 46 -5.24 5.40 -10.31
C GLY A 46 -5.13 5.00 -8.83
N LEU A 47 -5.06 5.97 -7.91
CA LEU A 47 -5.05 5.68 -6.47
C LEU A 47 -6.36 4.99 -6.04
N ALA A 48 -7.51 5.41 -6.56
CA ALA A 48 -8.80 4.81 -6.27
C ALA A 48 -8.90 3.34 -6.74
N VAL A 49 -8.15 2.97 -7.79
CA VAL A 49 -8.08 1.58 -8.29
C VAL A 49 -7.13 0.74 -7.45
N VAL A 50 -6.03 1.34 -6.99
CA VAL A 50 -4.94 0.63 -6.31
C VAL A 50 -5.19 0.44 -4.81
N MET A 51 -5.83 1.39 -4.15
CA MET A 51 -6.11 1.33 -2.73
C MET A 51 -6.94 0.10 -2.30
N PRO A 52 -8.05 -0.28 -2.96
CA PRO A 52 -8.77 -1.48 -2.56
C PRO A 52 -7.90 -2.73 -2.64
N THR A 53 -7.00 -2.84 -3.61
CA THR A 53 -6.03 -3.94 -3.70
C THR A 53 -5.05 -3.96 -2.52
N ILE A 54 -4.54 -2.79 -2.11
CA ILE A 54 -3.65 -2.70 -0.93
C ILE A 54 -4.39 -3.08 0.35
N VAL A 55 -5.64 -2.61 0.53
CA VAL A 55 -6.49 -2.97 1.68
C VAL A 55 -6.84 -4.46 1.67
N GLU A 56 -7.15 -5.01 0.50
CA GLU A 56 -7.42 -6.45 0.35
C GLU A 56 -6.20 -7.29 0.72
N VAL A 57 -4.99 -6.87 0.32
CA VAL A 57 -3.75 -7.56 0.69
C VAL A 57 -3.46 -7.42 2.19
N LEU A 58 -3.75 -6.27 2.80
CA LEU A 58 -3.63 -6.09 4.25
C LEU A 58 -4.54 -7.06 5.01
N ASN A 59 -5.79 -7.21 4.57
CA ASN A 59 -6.77 -8.10 5.19
C ASN A 59 -6.50 -9.59 4.87
N SER A 60 -5.86 -9.87 3.73
CA SER A 60 -5.60 -11.24 3.25
C SER A 60 -4.30 -11.82 3.79
N ARG A 61 -4.29 -12.22 5.08
CA ARG A 61 -3.27 -13.06 5.74
C ARG A 61 -1.83 -12.83 5.26
N SER A 62 -1.46 -11.57 5.06
CA SER A 62 -0.15 -11.18 4.57
C SER A 62 0.89 -11.33 5.68
N THR A 63 2.15 -11.49 5.30
CA THR A 63 3.23 -11.48 6.30
C THR A 63 3.26 -10.12 6.99
N TRP A 64 3.55 -10.07 8.29
CA TRP A 64 3.60 -8.81 9.05
C TRP A 64 4.52 -7.76 8.40
N GLN A 65 5.60 -8.19 7.73
CA GLN A 65 6.49 -7.29 6.96
C GLN A 65 5.78 -6.59 5.79
N ALA A 66 4.93 -7.34 5.08
CA ALA A 66 4.14 -6.79 4.00
C ALA A 66 3.05 -5.85 4.53
N SER A 67 2.48 -6.12 5.70
CA SER A 67 1.53 -5.21 6.35
C SER A 67 2.21 -3.87 6.71
N VAL A 68 3.39 -3.91 7.32
CA VAL A 68 4.20 -2.70 7.60
C VAL A 68 4.52 -1.92 6.32
N GLY A 69 4.96 -2.62 5.27
CA GLY A 69 5.27 -1.99 3.98
C GLY A 69 4.05 -1.33 3.32
N CYS A 70 2.88 -1.97 3.40
CA CYS A 70 1.62 -1.42 2.91
C CYS A 70 1.23 -0.16 3.69
N LEU A 71 1.20 -0.21 5.02
CA LEU A 71 0.81 0.91 5.89
C LEU A 71 1.73 2.13 5.70
N THR A 72 3.05 1.89 5.67
CA THR A 72 4.04 2.95 5.42
C THR A 72 3.82 3.61 4.05
N SER A 73 3.50 2.80 3.05
CA SER A 73 3.26 3.28 1.69
C SER A 73 1.96 4.09 1.59
N ILE A 74 0.91 3.69 2.31
CA ILE A 74 -0.34 4.44 2.45
C ILE A 74 -0.06 5.78 3.12
N ALA A 75 0.66 5.79 4.24
CA ALA A 75 1.00 7.01 4.97
C ALA A 75 1.76 8.01 4.08
N ALA A 76 2.76 7.54 3.33
CA ALA A 76 3.52 8.37 2.39
C ALA A 76 2.64 8.95 1.26
N LYS A 77 1.69 8.16 0.75
CA LYS A 77 0.75 8.63 -0.27
C LYS A 77 -0.27 9.62 0.30
N VAL A 78 -0.75 9.40 1.52
CA VAL A 78 -1.67 10.32 2.21
C VAL A 78 -1.01 11.68 2.46
N GLN A 79 0.29 11.69 2.78
CA GLN A 79 1.03 12.95 2.96
C GLN A 79 1.25 13.72 1.65
N SER A 80 1.37 13.02 0.52
CA SER A 80 1.66 13.63 -0.78
C SER A 80 0.42 13.89 -1.66
N ALA A 81 -0.70 13.20 -1.42
CA ALA A 81 -1.90 13.33 -2.25
C ALA A 81 -2.81 14.51 -1.83
N GLY A 82 -3.58 15.03 -2.79
CA GLY A 82 -4.49 16.14 -2.57
C GLY A 82 -5.67 15.79 -1.64
N ARG A 83 -6.04 16.74 -0.76
CA ARG A 83 -7.07 16.58 0.28
C ARG A 83 -8.39 15.97 -0.20
N THR A 84 -8.91 16.41 -1.35
CA THR A 84 -10.19 15.94 -1.91
C THR A 84 -10.15 14.48 -2.36
N GLN A 85 -8.98 14.00 -2.79
CA GLN A 85 -8.79 12.63 -3.28
C GLN A 85 -8.74 11.66 -2.11
N ILE A 86 -8.03 12.04 -1.05
CA ILE A 86 -7.94 11.24 0.17
C ILE A 86 -9.28 11.20 0.87
N ALA A 87 -10.05 12.30 0.90
CA ALA A 87 -11.34 12.37 1.60
C ALA A 87 -12.31 11.24 1.24
N ALA A 88 -12.37 10.83 -0.03
CA ALA A 88 -13.21 9.73 -0.48
C ALA A 88 -12.72 8.34 0.01
N MET A 89 -11.45 8.25 0.38
CA MET A 89 -10.74 7.01 0.70
C MET A 89 -10.45 6.87 2.20
N ILE A 90 -10.63 7.94 2.98
CA ILE A 90 -10.47 7.95 4.44
C ILE A 90 -11.22 6.80 5.12
N PRO A 91 -12.49 6.48 4.78
CA PRO A 91 -13.20 5.39 5.46
C PRO A 91 -12.49 4.04 5.30
N ALA A 92 -12.01 3.73 4.09
CA ALA A 92 -11.30 2.49 3.81
C ALA A 92 -9.92 2.44 4.49
N ILE A 93 -9.19 3.56 4.47
CA ILE A 93 -7.89 3.70 5.15
C ILE A 93 -8.05 3.52 6.66
N MET A 94 -9.06 4.18 7.25
CA MET A 94 -9.34 4.10 8.68
C MET A 94 -9.67 2.66 9.10
N SER A 95 -10.49 1.94 8.32
CA SER A 95 -10.78 0.52 8.59
C SER A 95 -9.51 -0.33 8.59
N ALA A 96 -8.61 -0.12 7.62
CA ALA A 96 -7.34 -0.85 7.54
C ALA A 96 -6.40 -0.54 8.72
N CYS A 97 -6.28 0.73 9.13
CA CYS A 97 -5.49 1.11 10.30
C CYS A 97 -6.04 0.53 11.61
N ILE A 98 -7.37 0.50 11.80
CA ILE A 98 -7.99 -0.09 13.00
C ILE A 98 -7.72 -1.60 13.07
N GLU A 99 -7.77 -2.29 11.93
CA GLU A 99 -7.44 -3.71 11.87
C GLU A 99 -5.96 -3.94 12.19
N ALA A 100 -5.06 -3.12 11.62
CA ALA A 100 -3.62 -3.19 11.89
C ALA A 100 -3.26 -2.89 13.35
N LEU A 101 -3.96 -1.96 14.01
CA LEU A 101 -3.81 -1.70 15.46
C LEU A 101 -4.18 -2.90 16.33
N SER A 102 -5.00 -3.81 15.80
CA SER A 102 -5.40 -5.05 16.48
C SER A 102 -4.44 -6.21 16.19
N ASP A 103 -3.38 -6.01 15.40
CA ASP A 103 -2.38 -7.04 15.10
C ASP A 103 -1.57 -7.39 16.37
N THR A 104 -1.12 -8.64 16.46
CA THR A 104 -0.28 -9.13 17.56
C THR A 104 1.19 -8.68 17.47
N LYS A 105 1.63 -8.17 16.31
CA LYS A 105 3.00 -7.73 16.07
C LYS A 105 3.16 -6.24 16.35
N PRO A 106 4.07 -5.84 17.25
CA PRO A 106 4.27 -4.43 17.59
C PRO A 106 4.72 -3.60 16.38
N GLU A 107 5.47 -4.19 15.44
CA GLU A 107 5.92 -3.49 14.24
C GLU A 107 4.75 -3.08 13.31
N VAL A 108 3.69 -3.89 13.27
CA VAL A 108 2.48 -3.57 12.49
C VAL A 108 1.66 -2.50 13.19
N GLN A 109 1.58 -2.56 14.53
CA GLN A 109 0.90 -1.56 15.34
C GLN A 109 1.59 -0.18 15.26
N GLU A 110 2.92 -0.13 15.24
CA GLU A 110 3.70 1.11 15.14
C GLU A 110 3.58 1.75 13.75
N ALA A 111 3.37 0.95 12.71
CA ALA A 111 3.22 1.43 11.34
C ALA A 111 1.81 1.94 11.00
N ALA A 112 0.80 1.63 11.84
CA ALA A 112 -0.61 1.96 11.63
C ALA A 112 -0.97 3.39 12.05
#